data_AF-A0A528WJ03-F1
#
_entry.id   AF-A0A528WJ03-F1
#
_cell.length_a   1.000
_cell.length_b   1.000
_cell.length_c   1.000
_cell.angle_alpha   90.00
_cell.angle_beta   90.00
_cell.angle_gamma   90.00
#
_symmetry.space_group_name_H-M   'P 1'
#
loop_
_entity.id
_entity.type
_entity.pdbx_description
1 polymer ?
#
loop_
_entity_poly.entity_id
_entity_poly.type
_entity_poly.pdbx_seq_one_letter_code
_entity_poly.pdbx_strand_id
1 'polypeptide(L)'
;MKTVALRQALDKYGFDAAFGGARRDEEKSRAKERIFSFRNAQHAWDPKNQRPEMWKIFNTRIAPGESIRVFPLSNWTELDIWQYILQENIPIVPLYFAKERPVVERDGMLIMKDDDRMQLRPGEMVENRLVRFRTLGCYPLTGAIESDAETLEAIVGEMLTARTSERQGRLIDRDEAGSMEKKKREGYF
;
A
#
# COMPACT_ATOMS: atom_id res chain seq x y z
N MET A 1 -7.39 14.27 2.78
CA MET A 1 -6.66 14.69 1.56
C MET A 1 -6.63 13.65 0.43
N LYS A 2 -6.35 12.36 0.67
CA LYS A 2 -6.13 11.40 -0.44
C LYS A 2 -7.38 11.07 -1.27
N THR A 3 -8.45 10.59 -0.64
CA THR A 3 -9.66 10.09 -1.32
C THR A 3 -10.38 11.17 -2.14
N VAL A 4 -10.58 12.35 -1.56
CA VAL A 4 -11.30 13.45 -2.20
C VAL A 4 -10.52 14.00 -3.41
N ALA A 5 -9.21 14.20 -3.27
CA ALA A 5 -8.38 14.71 -4.36
C ALA A 5 -8.35 13.76 -5.56
N LEU A 6 -8.27 12.45 -5.32
CA LEU A 6 -8.33 11.46 -6.38
C LEU A 6 -9.67 11.49 -7.13
N ARG A 7 -10.80 11.55 -6.42
CA ARG A 7 -12.13 11.66 -7.04
C ARG A 7 -12.24 12.91 -7.91
N GLN A 8 -11.81 14.07 -7.39
CA GLN A 8 -11.80 15.32 -8.13
C GLN A 8 -10.96 15.22 -9.42
N ALA A 9 -9.81 14.54 -9.39
CA ALA A 9 -9.00 14.32 -10.58
C ALA A 9 -9.71 13.43 -11.61
N LEU A 10 -10.32 12.33 -11.15
CA LEU A 10 -11.07 11.43 -12.03
C LEU A 10 -12.23 12.15 -12.72
N ASP A 11 -12.99 12.95 -11.97
CA ASP A 11 -14.11 13.74 -12.49
C ASP A 11 -13.64 14.83 -13.46
N LYS A 12 -12.58 15.56 -13.09
CA LYS A 12 -12.05 16.68 -13.90
C LYS A 12 -11.57 16.21 -15.28
N TYR A 13 -10.95 15.03 -15.36
CA TYR A 13 -10.37 14.51 -16.59
C TYR A 13 -11.25 13.46 -17.28
N GLY A 14 -12.37 13.06 -16.67
CA GLY A 14 -13.32 12.11 -17.25
C GLY A 14 -12.76 10.68 -17.38
N PHE A 15 -11.89 10.26 -16.45
CA PHE A 15 -11.33 8.90 -16.48
C PHE A 15 -12.37 7.86 -16.05
N ASP A 16 -12.60 6.88 -16.91
CA ASP A 16 -13.52 5.76 -16.68
C ASP A 16 -12.81 4.52 -16.09
N ALA A 17 -11.49 4.48 -16.13
CA ALA A 17 -10.67 3.45 -15.49
C ALA A 17 -9.43 4.05 -14.82
N ALA A 18 -9.03 3.47 -13.69
CA ALA A 18 -7.80 3.83 -12.99
C ALA A 18 -7.06 2.57 -12.50
N PHE A 19 -5.79 2.45 -12.87
CA PHE A 19 -4.92 1.40 -12.37
C PHE A 19 -4.43 1.74 -10.96
N GLY A 20 -4.43 0.76 -10.05
CA GLY A 20 -3.74 0.87 -8.78
C GLY A 20 -2.88 -0.35 -8.48
N GLY A 21 -1.82 -0.10 -7.71
CA GLY A 21 -0.81 -1.10 -7.38
C GLY A 21 -1.13 -1.98 -6.18
N ALA A 22 -2.37 -1.97 -5.68
CA ALA A 22 -2.72 -2.78 -4.50
C ALA A 22 -2.74 -4.28 -4.82
N ARG A 23 -2.33 -5.09 -3.84
CA ARG A 23 -2.18 -6.54 -3.97
C ARG A 23 -2.93 -7.26 -2.84
N ARG A 24 -3.28 -8.53 -3.06
CA ARG A 24 -4.09 -9.31 -2.10
C ARG A 24 -3.28 -9.75 -0.86
N ASP A 25 -1.98 -9.92 -1.01
CA ASP A 25 -1.04 -10.35 0.05
C ASP A 25 -0.62 -9.20 0.98
N GLU A 26 -0.76 -7.94 0.54
CA GLU A 26 -0.37 -6.75 1.30
C GLU A 26 -0.98 -6.72 2.70
N GLU A 27 -2.26 -7.07 2.82
CA GLU A 27 -3.02 -7.02 4.06
C GLU A 27 -4.22 -7.97 4.03
N LYS A 28 -4.57 -8.58 5.17
CA LYS A 28 -5.67 -9.56 5.28
C LYS A 28 -7.00 -9.06 4.73
N SER A 29 -7.29 -7.78 4.91
CA SER A 29 -8.54 -7.16 4.47
C SER A 29 -8.68 -7.11 2.94
N ARG A 30 -7.56 -7.19 2.20
CA ARG A 30 -7.50 -7.19 0.74
C ARG A 30 -7.59 -8.57 0.11
N ALA A 31 -7.59 -9.65 0.89
CA ALA A 31 -7.63 -11.02 0.36
C ALA A 31 -8.87 -11.32 -0.51
N LYS A 32 -9.97 -10.58 -0.30
CA LYS A 32 -11.23 -10.71 -1.06
C LYS A 32 -11.36 -9.69 -2.21
N GLU A 33 -10.31 -8.93 -2.51
CA GLU A 33 -10.31 -7.96 -3.60
C GLU A 33 -10.44 -8.61 -4.97
N ARG A 34 -11.13 -7.92 -5.86
CA ARG A 34 -11.25 -8.26 -7.28
C ARG A 34 -10.21 -7.49 -8.09
N ILE A 35 -9.85 -8.01 -9.26
CA ILE A 35 -8.99 -7.27 -10.20
C ILE A 35 -9.73 -6.03 -10.70
N PHE A 36 -11.04 -6.14 -10.97
CA PHE A 36 -11.90 -5.05 -11.39
C PHE A 36 -12.90 -4.69 -10.29
N SER A 37 -12.78 -3.46 -9.77
CA SER A 37 -13.65 -2.90 -8.73
C SER A 37 -14.51 -1.78 -9.32
N PHE A 38 -15.79 -2.05 -9.51
CA PHE A 38 -16.75 -1.15 -10.15
C PHE A 38 -17.21 -0.05 -9.20
N ARG A 39 -17.30 1.17 -9.71
CA ARG A 39 -17.73 2.38 -9.00
C ARG A 39 -18.88 3.02 -9.77
N ASN A 40 -19.92 3.43 -9.04
CA ASN A 40 -21.02 4.18 -9.64
C ASN A 40 -20.63 5.64 -9.93
N ALA A 41 -21.55 6.43 -10.49
CA ALA A 41 -21.34 7.84 -10.80
C ALA A 41 -21.00 8.74 -9.60
N GLN A 42 -21.22 8.28 -8.36
CA GLN A 42 -20.84 8.98 -7.13
C GLN A 42 -19.53 8.44 -6.53
N HIS A 43 -18.76 7.65 -7.31
CA HIS A 43 -17.55 6.93 -6.89
C HIS A 43 -17.77 5.91 -5.76
N ALA A 44 -19.02 5.56 -5.47
CA ALA A 44 -19.35 4.60 -4.42
C ALA A 44 -19.22 3.16 -4.93
N TRP A 45 -18.83 2.28 -4.02
CA TRP A 45 -18.72 0.84 -4.28
C TRP A 45 -19.98 0.11 -3.79
N ASP A 46 -20.56 -0.72 -4.67
CA ASP A 46 -21.69 -1.59 -4.35
C ASP A 46 -21.30 -3.06 -4.56
N PRO A 47 -21.40 -3.93 -3.52
CA PRO A 47 -21.15 -5.36 -3.66
C PRO A 47 -21.94 -6.03 -4.79
N LYS A 48 -23.19 -5.62 -5.04
CA LYS A 48 -24.09 -6.23 -6.02
C LYS A 48 -23.66 -5.95 -7.47
N ASN A 49 -22.96 -4.83 -7.69
CA ASN A 49 -22.47 -4.44 -9.01
C ASN A 49 -21.11 -5.07 -9.35
N GLN A 50 -20.51 -5.80 -8.40
CA GLN A 50 -19.25 -6.49 -8.64
C GLN A 50 -19.48 -7.78 -9.42
N ARG A 51 -18.57 -8.07 -10.35
CA ARG A 51 -18.76 -9.15 -11.33
C ARG A 51 -17.86 -10.34 -11.02
N PRO A 52 -18.34 -11.59 -11.25
CA PRO A 52 -17.47 -12.75 -11.24
C PRO A 52 -16.33 -12.61 -12.24
N GLU A 53 -15.12 -13.00 -11.82
CA GLU A 53 -13.90 -12.99 -12.64
C GLU A 53 -13.52 -14.44 -12.90
N MET A 54 -14.10 -15.06 -13.94
CA MET A 54 -13.85 -16.46 -14.25
C MET A 54 -12.65 -16.58 -15.21
N TRP A 55 -11.68 -17.42 -14.85
CA TRP A 55 -10.41 -17.60 -15.58
C TRP A 55 -9.66 -16.27 -15.80
N LYS A 56 -9.44 -15.91 -17.06
CA LYS A 56 -8.82 -14.65 -17.50
C LYS A 56 -9.80 -13.81 -18.34
N ILE A 57 -11.11 -14.05 -18.17
CA ILE A 57 -12.17 -13.34 -18.89
C ILE A 57 -12.78 -12.31 -17.94
N PHE A 58 -12.72 -11.05 -18.34
CA PHE A 58 -13.18 -9.93 -17.54
C PHE A 58 -14.32 -9.19 -18.25
N ASN A 59 -15.45 -9.00 -17.56
CA ASN A 59 -16.54 -8.17 -18.08
C ASN A 59 -16.31 -6.73 -17.64
N THR A 60 -15.77 -5.89 -18.52
CA THR A 60 -15.42 -4.49 -18.25
C THR A 60 -16.45 -3.46 -18.73
N ARG A 61 -17.64 -3.89 -19.18
CA ARG A 61 -18.69 -2.97 -19.65
C ARG A 61 -19.13 -2.01 -18.53
N ILE A 62 -19.33 -0.74 -18.80
CA ILE A 62 -19.79 0.24 -17.81
C ILE A 62 -20.92 1.08 -18.38
N ALA A 63 -21.81 1.55 -17.51
CA ALA A 63 -22.80 2.55 -17.89
C ALA A 63 -22.19 3.96 -17.91
N PRO A 64 -22.79 4.93 -18.61
CA PRO A 64 -22.33 6.32 -18.58
C PRO A 64 -22.20 6.85 -17.14
N GLY A 65 -21.02 7.40 -16.82
CA GLY A 65 -20.68 7.94 -15.50
C GLY A 65 -20.12 6.92 -14.51
N GLU A 66 -20.20 5.62 -14.79
CA GLU A 66 -19.50 4.62 -13.97
C GLU A 66 -18.00 4.61 -14.26
N SER A 67 -17.20 4.15 -13.30
CA SER A 67 -15.76 3.97 -13.48
C SER A 67 -15.26 2.69 -12.81
N ILE A 68 -14.07 2.22 -13.20
CA ILE A 68 -13.47 1.01 -12.65
C ILE A 68 -12.14 1.32 -11.99
N ARG A 69 -11.85 0.67 -10.87
CA ARG A 69 -10.48 0.55 -10.33
C ARG A 69 -9.92 -0.81 -10.72
N VAL A 70 -8.76 -0.82 -11.35
CA VAL A 70 -8.13 -2.02 -11.91
C VAL A 70 -6.84 -2.30 -11.15
N PHE A 71 -6.65 -3.55 -10.71
CA PHE A 71 -5.50 -3.97 -9.89
C PHE A 71 -4.71 -5.08 -10.60
N PRO A 72 -3.85 -4.75 -11.58
CA PRO A 72 -3.14 -5.75 -12.39
C PRO A 72 -2.23 -6.65 -11.55
N LEU A 73 -1.71 -6.12 -10.44
CA LEU A 73 -0.78 -6.79 -9.54
C LEU A 73 -1.50 -7.58 -8.43
N SER A 74 -2.83 -7.74 -8.48
CA SER A 74 -3.61 -8.37 -7.40
C SER A 74 -3.06 -9.73 -6.94
N ASN A 75 -2.51 -10.51 -7.87
CA ASN A 75 -1.99 -11.86 -7.64
C ASN A 75 -0.48 -11.91 -7.41
N TRP A 76 0.21 -10.77 -7.42
CA TRP A 76 1.65 -10.70 -7.18
C TRP A 76 1.92 -10.64 -5.69
N THR A 77 2.87 -11.43 -5.24
CA THR A 77 3.44 -11.37 -3.89
C THR A 77 4.50 -10.29 -3.79
N GLU A 78 4.89 -9.91 -2.57
CA GLU A 78 5.97 -8.93 -2.36
C GLU A 78 7.28 -9.43 -2.97
N LEU A 79 7.54 -10.74 -2.91
CA LEU A 79 8.69 -11.35 -3.56
C LEU A 79 8.66 -11.17 -5.08
N ASP A 80 7.51 -11.38 -5.73
CA ASP A 80 7.37 -11.20 -7.17
C ASP A 80 7.68 -9.74 -7.59
N ILE A 81 7.23 -8.77 -6.78
CA ILE A 81 7.51 -7.34 -7.02
C ILE A 81 9.02 -7.07 -6.95
N TRP A 82 9.71 -7.53 -5.91
CA TRP A 82 11.14 -7.30 -5.75
C TRP A 82 11.97 -8.02 -6.81
N GLN A 83 11.60 -9.25 -7.17
CA GLN A 83 12.25 -9.99 -8.26
C GLN A 83 12.10 -9.27 -9.60
N TYR A 84 10.92 -8.72 -9.88
CA TYR A 84 10.70 -7.98 -11.12
C TYR A 84 11.43 -6.64 -11.15
N ILE A 85 11.48 -5.92 -10.03
CA ILE A 85 12.31 -4.70 -9.90
C ILE A 85 13.78 -5.01 -10.19
N LEU A 86 14.30 -6.11 -9.64
CA LEU A 86 15.68 -6.55 -9.87
C LEU A 86 15.91 -6.94 -11.33
N GLN A 87 15.03 -7.77 -11.91
CA GLN A 87 15.15 -8.26 -13.28
C GLN A 87 15.09 -7.12 -14.32
N GLU A 88 14.16 -6.19 -14.13
CA GLU A 88 13.93 -5.09 -15.07
C GLU A 88 14.76 -3.83 -14.72
N ASN A 89 15.59 -3.90 -13.68
CA ASN A 89 16.42 -2.80 -13.18
C ASN A 89 15.62 -1.50 -12.97
N ILE A 90 14.46 -1.61 -12.30
CA ILE A 90 13.56 -0.48 -12.06
C ILE A 90 14.11 0.39 -10.92
N PRO A 91 14.29 1.71 -11.12
CA PRO A 91 14.73 2.60 -10.06
C PRO A 91 13.74 2.65 -8.89
N ILE A 92 14.25 2.57 -7.65
CA ILE A 92 13.45 2.69 -6.42
C ILE A 92 13.93 3.81 -5.52
N VAL A 93 13.09 4.21 -4.58
CA VAL A 93 13.39 5.25 -3.59
C VAL A 93 14.44 4.74 -2.57
N PRO A 94 15.44 5.56 -2.19
CA PRO A 94 16.49 5.14 -1.25
C PRO A 94 16.04 4.66 0.13
N LEU A 95 14.81 4.99 0.55
CA LEU A 95 14.23 4.53 1.81
C LEU A 95 13.96 3.02 1.85
N TYR A 96 13.88 2.36 0.70
CA TYR A 96 13.75 0.91 0.63
C TYR A 96 15.03 0.16 1.00
N PHE A 97 16.20 0.81 0.90
CA PHE A 97 17.49 0.25 1.30
C PHE A 97 17.77 0.54 2.77
N ALA A 98 18.38 -0.45 3.43
CA ALA A 98 18.90 -0.31 4.79
C ALA A 98 19.92 0.83 4.85
N LYS A 99 19.77 1.68 5.87
CA LYS A 99 20.76 2.70 6.28
C LYS A 99 20.59 2.97 7.76
N GLU A 100 21.68 3.40 8.39
CA GLU A 100 21.65 3.91 9.74
C GLU A 100 20.81 5.20 9.77
N ARG A 101 19.71 5.19 10.53
CA ARG A 101 18.76 6.30 10.60
C ARG A 101 18.36 6.57 12.05
N PRO A 102 18.15 7.84 12.43
CA PRO A 102 17.59 8.18 13.73
C PRO A 102 16.14 7.74 13.80
N VAL A 103 15.82 6.86 14.74
CA VAL A 103 14.48 6.33 14.98
C VAL A 103 14.06 6.51 16.42
N VAL A 104 12.76 6.54 16.64
CA VAL A 104 12.12 6.53 17.96
C VAL A 104 11.20 5.34 18.00
N GLU A 105 11.30 4.52 19.05
CA GLU A 105 10.37 3.44 19.29
C GLU A 105 9.11 3.99 19.96
N ARG A 106 7.97 3.92 19.26
CA ARG A 106 6.67 4.39 19.76
C ARG A 106 5.61 3.35 19.48
N ASP A 107 4.93 2.88 20.52
CA ASP A 107 3.83 1.91 20.42
C ASP A 107 4.22 0.61 19.65
N GLY A 108 5.48 0.18 19.82
CA GLY A 108 6.08 -1.00 19.18
C GLY A 108 6.50 -0.80 17.72
N MET A 109 6.60 0.45 17.25
CA MET A 109 6.98 0.79 15.88
C MET A 109 8.21 1.71 15.89
N LEU A 110 9.15 1.44 14.98
CA LEU A 110 10.29 2.33 14.73
C LEU A 110 9.86 3.46 13.80
N ILE A 111 9.80 4.67 14.32
CA ILE A 111 9.46 5.87 13.55
C ILE A 111 10.74 6.64 13.29
N MET A 112 11.10 6.82 12.02
CA MET A 112 12.24 7.67 11.66
C MET A 112 11.98 9.11 12.07
N LYS A 113 12.93 9.73 12.77
CA LYS A 113 12.91 11.16 13.07
C LYS A 113 13.65 11.90 11.95
N ASP A 114 12.90 12.36 10.96
CA ASP A 114 13.46 13.08 9.81
C ASP A 114 13.61 14.59 10.07
N ASP A 115 12.67 15.19 10.82
CA ASP A 115 12.71 16.61 11.17
C ASP A 115 12.00 16.94 12.49
N ASP A 116 11.94 18.24 12.82
CA ASP A 116 11.41 18.76 14.08
C ASP A 116 9.87 18.76 14.17
N ARG A 117 9.15 18.37 13.09
CA ARG A 117 7.69 18.21 13.16
C ARG A 117 7.31 17.05 14.08
N MET A 118 8.18 16.06 14.22
CA MET A 118 7.99 14.96 15.16
C MET A 118 8.51 15.35 16.55
N GLN A 119 7.57 15.71 17.41
CA GLN A 119 7.82 15.92 18.83
C GLN A 119 7.90 14.59 19.58
N LEU A 120 8.88 14.49 20.47
CA LEU A 120 9.08 13.32 21.33
C LEU A 120 8.08 13.34 22.50
N ARG A 121 7.54 12.18 22.86
CA ARG A 121 6.77 12.01 24.10
C ARG A 121 7.74 11.91 25.29
N PRO A 122 7.30 12.21 26.52
CA PRO A 122 8.14 12.02 27.70
C PRO A 122 8.69 10.59 27.78
N GLY A 123 10.02 10.46 27.88
CA GLY A 123 10.71 9.17 27.95
C GLY A 123 11.11 8.55 26.60
N GLU A 124 10.70 9.13 25.46
CA GLU A 124 11.17 8.67 24.15
C GLU A 124 12.61 9.10 23.89
N MET A 125 13.44 8.15 23.46
CA MET A 125 14.82 8.40 23.05
C MET A 125 14.99 8.17 21.56
N VAL A 126 15.85 8.99 20.95
CA VAL A 126 16.26 8.81 19.56
C VAL A 126 17.47 7.88 19.54
N GLU A 127 17.38 6.82 18.77
CA GLU A 127 18.46 5.85 18.58
C GLU A 127 18.79 5.74 17.09
N ASN A 128 20.06 5.61 16.76
CA ASN A 128 20.45 5.26 15.40
C ASN A 128 20.35 3.76 15.24
N ARG A 129 19.53 3.31 14.29
CA ARG A 129 19.38 1.89 13.95
C ARG A 129 19.51 1.68 12.45
N LEU A 130 20.03 0.51 12.08
CA LEU A 130 20.09 0.08 10.68
C LEU A 130 18.70 -0.40 10.26
N VAL A 131 17.99 0.45 9.51
CA VAL A 131 16.58 0.22 9.20
C VAL A 131 16.28 0.48 7.73
N ARG A 132 15.19 -0.10 7.22
CA ARG A 132 14.60 0.22 5.91
C ARG A 132 13.07 0.31 6.00
N PHE A 133 12.42 0.70 4.91
CA PHE A 133 10.96 0.77 4.82
C PHE A 133 10.42 -0.23 3.79
N ARG A 134 9.42 -1.04 4.18
CA ARG A 134 8.74 -1.99 3.27
C ARG A 134 7.56 -1.37 2.54
N THR A 135 6.89 -0.41 3.16
CA THR A 135 5.82 0.40 2.56
C THR A 135 6.15 1.86 2.82
N LEU A 136 5.81 2.76 1.89
CA LEU A 136 5.95 4.20 2.08
C LEU A 136 4.57 4.89 2.14
N GLY A 137 4.43 5.79 3.11
CA GLY A 137 3.21 6.53 3.38
C GLY A 137 3.48 8.01 3.61
N CYS A 138 2.60 8.66 4.38
CA CYS A 138 2.88 10.01 4.84
C CYS A 138 3.76 9.93 6.08
N TYR A 139 4.70 10.86 6.22
CA TYR A 139 5.41 11.10 7.47
C TYR A 139 4.43 11.65 8.53
N PRO A 140 4.52 11.24 9.82
CA PRO A 140 5.39 10.22 10.42
C PRO A 140 4.69 8.84 10.57
N LEU A 141 3.73 8.51 9.70
CA LEU A 141 2.84 7.34 9.84
C LEU A 141 3.38 6.07 9.17
N THR A 142 4.68 6.01 8.92
CA THR A 142 5.33 4.88 8.24
C THR A 142 6.38 4.30 9.17
N GLY A 143 6.20 3.05 9.59
CA GLY A 143 7.15 2.32 10.41
C GLY A 143 8.31 1.78 9.59
N ALA A 144 9.52 1.99 10.10
CA ALA A 144 10.71 1.33 9.63
C ALA A 144 10.81 -0.08 10.22
N ILE A 145 11.58 -0.94 9.56
CA ILE A 145 11.98 -2.26 10.07
C ILE A 145 13.49 -2.32 10.16
N GLU A 146 14.01 -3.05 11.16
CA GLU A 146 15.44 -3.37 11.19
C GLU A 146 15.77 -4.32 10.05
N SER A 147 16.86 -4.03 9.35
CA SER A 147 17.31 -4.77 8.17
C SER A 147 18.72 -4.32 7.80
N ASP A 148 19.53 -5.25 7.31
CA ASP A 148 20.85 -5.01 6.72
C ASP A 148 20.84 -5.00 5.18
N ALA A 149 19.65 -5.01 4.57
CA ALA A 149 19.49 -5.07 3.11
C ALA A 149 19.79 -3.73 2.41
N GLU A 150 21.07 -3.47 2.15
CA GLU A 150 21.56 -2.25 1.49
C GLU A 150 21.45 -2.28 -0.05
N THR A 151 21.21 -3.45 -0.65
CA THR A 151 21.06 -3.64 -2.11
C THR A 151 19.76 -4.33 -2.49
N LEU A 152 19.40 -4.31 -3.77
CA LEU A 152 18.20 -4.99 -4.28
C LEU A 152 18.29 -6.50 -4.07
N GLU A 153 19.46 -7.10 -4.31
CA GLU A 153 19.71 -8.53 -4.11
C GLU A 153 19.54 -8.92 -2.64
N ALA A 154 20.03 -8.07 -1.72
CA ALA A 154 19.85 -8.28 -0.29
C ALA A 154 18.38 -8.18 0.12
N ILE A 155 17.61 -7.24 -0.45
CA ILE A 155 16.16 -7.14 -0.22
C ILE A 155 15.45 -8.41 -0.70
N VAL A 156 15.74 -8.88 -1.92
CA VAL A 156 15.17 -10.13 -2.45
C VAL A 156 15.52 -11.32 -1.54
N GLY A 157 16.77 -11.41 -1.08
CA GLY A 157 17.22 -12.43 -0.14
C GLY A 157 16.45 -12.40 1.18
N GLU A 158 16.22 -11.22 1.75
CA GLU A 158 15.42 -11.05 2.97
C GLU A 158 13.98 -11.54 2.76
N MET A 159 13.37 -11.23 1.61
CA MET A 159 11.98 -11.60 1.30
C MET A 159 11.77 -13.11 1.19
N LEU A 160 12.80 -13.89 0.85
CA LEU A 160 12.71 -15.36 0.83
C LEU A 160 12.51 -15.98 2.21
N THR A 161 12.85 -15.25 3.28
CA THR A 161 12.78 -15.75 4.67
C THR A 161 11.76 -15.00 5.52
N ALA A 162 11.26 -13.87 5.04
CA ALA A 162 10.30 -13.04 5.75
C ALA A 162 8.97 -13.76 6.00
N ARG A 163 8.42 -13.62 7.21
CA ARG A 163 7.12 -14.19 7.63
C ARG A 163 6.07 -13.14 7.97
N THR A 164 6.41 -11.87 7.80
CA THR A 164 5.59 -10.72 8.16
C THR A 164 5.04 -10.04 6.90
N SER A 165 3.81 -9.53 6.97
CA SER A 165 3.19 -8.78 5.87
C SER A 165 3.88 -7.44 5.66
N GLU A 166 3.96 -7.00 4.39
CA GLU A 166 4.57 -5.72 4.00
C GLU A 166 4.05 -4.54 4.84
N ARG A 167 2.74 -4.50 5.10
CA ARG A 167 2.06 -3.34 5.70
C ARG A 167 1.95 -3.40 7.22
N GLN A 168 2.60 -4.35 7.89
CA GLN A 168 2.59 -4.45 9.36
C GLN A 168 3.05 -3.16 10.06
N GLY A 169 3.94 -2.39 9.43
CA GLY A 169 4.45 -1.11 9.95
C GLY A 169 3.54 0.11 9.72
N ARG A 170 2.26 -0.05 9.32
CA ARG A 170 1.34 1.09 9.14
C ARG A 170 0.36 1.19 10.29
N LEU A 171 0.46 2.28 11.06
CA LEU A 171 -0.45 2.59 12.18
C LEU A 171 -1.93 2.62 11.78
N ILE A 172 -2.25 2.99 10.53
CA ILE A 172 -3.62 3.13 10.01
C ILE A 172 -4.27 1.76 9.73
N ASP A 173 -3.46 0.70 9.57
CA ASP A 173 -3.95 -0.62 9.16
C ASP A 173 -4.25 -1.53 10.37
N ARG A 174 -4.22 -0.98 11.60
CA ARG A 174 -4.64 -1.68 12.84
C ARG A 174 -6.18 -1.74 13.03
N ASP A 175 -6.96 -1.22 12.09
CA ASP A 175 -8.44 -1.20 12.17
C ASP A 175 -9.07 -2.59 11.93
N GLU A 176 -10.18 -2.84 12.62
CA GLU A 176 -10.93 -4.10 12.66
C GLU A 176 -11.40 -4.66 11.30
N ALA A 177 -11.63 -5.98 11.28
CA ALA A 177 -12.23 -6.71 10.17
C ALA A 177 -13.59 -6.10 9.76
N GLY A 178 -13.65 -5.56 8.54
CA GLY A 178 -14.85 -4.88 7.99
C GLY A 178 -14.63 -3.40 7.63
N SER A 179 -13.52 -2.81 8.09
CA SER A 179 -13.16 -1.42 7.81
C SER A 179 -13.00 -1.12 6.31
N MET A 180 -12.51 -2.09 5.52
CA MET A 180 -12.25 -1.88 4.08
C MET A 180 -13.50 -1.72 3.22
N GLU A 181 -14.57 -2.48 3.46
CA GLU A 181 -15.81 -2.33 2.69
C GLU A 181 -16.47 -0.97 2.97
N LYS A 182 -16.42 -0.52 4.22
CA LYS A 182 -16.87 0.82 4.61
C LYS A 182 -16.04 1.91 3.94
N LYS A 183 -14.70 1.80 4.02
CA LYS A 183 -13.76 2.69 3.33
C LYS A 183 -14.06 2.76 1.82
N LYS A 184 -14.37 1.64 1.16
CA LYS A 184 -14.75 1.61 -0.26
C LYS A 184 -16.08 2.27 -0.58
N ARG A 185 -17.10 2.13 0.29
CA ARG A 185 -18.37 2.88 0.14
C ARG A 185 -18.13 4.38 0.26
N GLU A 186 -17.20 4.77 1.12
CA GLU A 186 -16.65 6.13 1.23
C GLU A 186 -15.64 6.46 0.10
N GLY A 187 -15.54 5.60 -0.92
CA GLY A 187 -14.76 5.73 -2.16
C GLY A 187 -13.25 5.74 -1.98
N TYR A 188 -12.76 5.13 -0.91
CA TYR A 188 -11.38 4.68 -0.82
C TYR A 188 -11.05 3.72 -1.99
N PHE A 189 -9.81 3.82 -2.44
CA PHE A 189 -9.28 3.11 -3.60
C PHE A 189 -9.05 1.62 -3.30
#